data_AF-A0A0C1U232-F1
#
_entry.id   AF-A0A0C1U232-F1
#
_cell.length_a   1.000
_cell.length_b   1.000
_cell.length_c   1.000
_cell.angle_alpha   90.00
_cell.angle_beta   90.00
_cell.angle_gamma   90.00
#
_symmetry.space_group_name_H-M   'P 1'
#
loop_
_entity.id
_entity.type
_entity.pdbx_description
1 polymer ?
#
loop_
_entity_poly.entity_id
_entity_poly.type
_entity_poly.pdbx_seq_one_letter_code
_entity_poly.pdbx_strand_id
1 'polypeptide(L)'
;MNKKILCTVVLLSLTTQLISCKQREEETVKRIVIESDVRDQKLGEKNKNPKVTVEKINLKLDEGDYFEPAFYHEGEVYGAIDKGCGPILGETSVTHPIAGYMKEYLYKVDENNNLIKTSKEVFNRVWGPKMIGFKLLENDKVFSIDYKKEDKIKEIPELTKIINELKERSEYDSACHIRLNSDDENYVEIYITTASNKEKLYLYDMKNKKLHDVHDKEYEKDGCLNTLHYVDSLQSLVWINKDLKVYKLKLEKENAFFESYINLDKYIGSNQKGKIDNVRGVMINSDEMLIFQDEYISEQGPYLHFPLHKTISISKFNFKTNQYRVLFEVPDGINMWAKYIGNNMLGIEEFKQNEKNMESIIPINRYIKEIRNDGLNVIYKEKTEDEGETSSPEVYIALSEDGTELFLARHLTKFEDDTVTTEDIVYKKYKIEY
;
A
#
# COMPACT_ATOMS: atom_id res chain seq x y z
N MET A 1 26.40 55.62 -43.55
CA MET A 1 26.49 55.13 -44.96
C MET A 1 27.19 53.78 -44.90
N ASN A 2 26.64 52.63 -45.31
CA ASN A 2 25.81 52.27 -46.47
C ASN A 2 24.71 51.26 -46.06
N LYS A 3 23.40 51.50 -46.18
CA LYS A 3 22.55 51.46 -47.39
C LYS A 3 22.63 50.19 -48.28
N LYS A 4 23.20 49.07 -47.81
CA LYS A 4 23.18 47.78 -48.55
C LYS A 4 22.50 46.58 -47.88
N ILE A 5 21.88 46.74 -46.71
CA ILE A 5 21.06 45.68 -46.08
C ILE A 5 19.59 46.15 -45.88
N LEU A 6 19.21 47.25 -46.56
CA LEU A 6 17.85 47.83 -46.48
C LEU A 6 16.89 47.24 -47.54
N CYS A 7 17.35 46.38 -48.46
CA CYS A 7 16.48 45.77 -49.49
C CYS A 7 16.02 44.33 -49.19
N THR A 8 16.57 43.66 -48.18
CA THR A 8 16.02 42.37 -47.71
C THR A 8 14.79 42.56 -46.81
N VAL A 9 14.44 43.81 -46.48
CA VAL A 9 13.22 44.19 -45.74
C VAL A 9 11.91 43.88 -46.50
N VAL A 10 11.90 43.60 -47.80
CA VAL A 10 10.62 43.57 -48.55
C VAL A 10 10.17 42.19 -49.03
N LEU A 11 11.05 41.19 -49.07
CA LEU A 11 10.72 39.88 -49.67
C LEU A 11 10.30 38.78 -48.69
N LEU A 12 10.54 38.93 -47.38
CA LEU A 12 10.03 38.01 -46.36
C LEU A 12 8.83 38.58 -45.57
N SER A 13 8.42 39.82 -45.87
CA SER A 13 7.28 40.51 -45.27
C SER A 13 5.97 40.37 -46.05
N LEU A 14 5.88 39.49 -47.06
CA LEU A 14 4.72 39.42 -47.96
C LEU A 14 4.10 38.04 -48.22
N THR A 15 4.53 36.97 -47.56
CA THR A 15 3.93 35.63 -47.79
C THR A 15 3.66 34.82 -46.52
N THR A 16 3.08 35.45 -45.49
CA THR A 16 2.16 34.90 -44.45
C THR A 16 2.49 35.51 -43.07
N GLN A 17 1.70 36.36 -42.39
CA GLN A 17 0.26 36.65 -42.49
C GLN A 17 -0.58 35.39 -42.67
N LEU A 18 -0.72 34.62 -41.59
CA LEU A 18 -1.98 34.04 -41.16
C LEU A 18 -1.79 33.46 -39.74
N ILE A 19 -2.68 33.90 -38.84
CA ILE A 19 -2.92 33.40 -37.46
C ILE A 19 -1.94 33.98 -36.42
N SER A 20 -2.07 35.25 -36.08
CA SER A 20 -3.00 35.85 -35.09
C SER A 20 -2.46 35.84 -33.65
N CYS A 21 -2.13 37.04 -33.22
CA CYS A 21 -1.98 37.53 -31.86
C CYS A 21 -3.03 36.98 -30.88
N LYS A 22 -2.60 36.62 -29.67
CA LYS A 22 -2.80 37.49 -28.49
C LYS A 22 -1.80 37.15 -27.39
N GLN A 23 -1.00 38.17 -27.05
CA GLN A 23 -0.28 38.31 -25.79
C GLN A 23 -1.26 38.25 -24.60
N ARG A 24 -0.84 37.71 -23.45
CA ARG A 24 -0.33 38.52 -22.32
C ARG A 24 -0.06 37.68 -21.08
N GLU A 25 0.99 38.16 -20.39
CA GLU A 25 1.21 38.08 -18.94
C GLU A 25 1.60 36.71 -18.38
N GLU A 26 2.90 36.41 -18.46
CA GLU A 26 3.60 35.64 -17.44
C GLU A 26 3.51 36.40 -16.11
N GLU A 27 2.42 36.18 -15.37
CA GLU A 27 2.46 36.29 -13.92
C GLU A 27 3.14 35.03 -13.39
N THR A 28 4.37 35.22 -12.89
CA THR A 28 5.08 34.30 -12.03
C THR A 28 4.25 33.98 -10.79
N VAL A 29 3.39 32.97 -10.88
CA VAL A 29 2.87 32.29 -9.70
C VAL A 29 3.87 31.21 -9.34
N LYS A 30 4.50 31.38 -8.17
CA LYS A 30 5.39 30.42 -7.53
C LYS A 30 4.81 29.01 -7.67
N ARG A 31 5.51 28.18 -8.45
CA ARG A 31 5.36 26.73 -8.40
C ARG A 31 5.64 26.33 -6.94
N ILE A 32 4.60 25.99 -6.19
CA ILE A 32 4.79 25.21 -4.98
C ILE A 32 5.16 23.81 -5.50
N VAL A 33 6.46 23.61 -5.64
CA VAL A 33 7.05 22.29 -5.71
C VAL A 33 6.90 21.74 -4.31
N ILE A 34 5.89 20.88 -4.08
CA ILE A 34 6.02 19.88 -3.03
C ILE A 34 6.74 18.71 -3.70
N GLU A 35 8.03 18.91 -3.97
CA GLU A 35 8.97 17.82 -3.75
C GLU A 35 8.86 17.57 -2.26
N SER A 36 8.07 16.57 -1.87
CA SER A 36 8.53 15.80 -0.74
C SER A 36 9.85 15.22 -1.22
N ASP A 37 10.94 15.90 -0.85
CA ASP A 37 12.26 15.33 -0.67
C ASP A 37 12.05 13.99 0.08
N VAL A 38 11.76 12.91 -0.67
CA VAL A 38 12.30 11.61 -0.32
C VAL A 38 13.77 11.87 -0.47
N ARG A 39 14.36 12.31 0.64
CA ARG A 39 15.72 12.82 0.70
C ARG A 39 16.54 11.97 -0.25
N ASP A 40 17.19 12.62 -1.19
CA ASP A 40 18.49 12.20 -1.68
C ASP A 40 19.46 12.20 -0.47
N GLN A 41 19.15 11.43 0.59
CA GLN A 41 20.10 10.94 1.55
C GLN A 41 21.01 10.06 0.71
N LYS A 42 22.02 10.70 0.12
CA LYS A 42 23.26 10.13 -0.38
C LYS A 42 23.22 8.60 -0.36
N LEU A 43 22.59 8.00 -1.37
CA LEU A 43 22.43 6.56 -1.58
C LEU A 43 23.79 5.85 -1.86
N GLY A 44 24.89 6.40 -1.35
CA GLY A 44 26.26 5.99 -1.61
C GLY A 44 27.26 6.23 -0.48
N GLU A 45 26.89 6.86 0.64
CA GLU A 45 27.76 6.87 1.81
C GLU A 45 27.41 5.66 2.68
N LYS A 46 28.38 4.74 2.85
CA LYS A 46 28.33 3.63 3.81
C LYS A 46 28.12 4.20 5.21
N ASN A 47 26.87 4.51 5.60
CA ASN A 47 26.60 4.80 6.99
C ASN A 47 26.82 3.53 7.81
N LYS A 48 27.44 3.75 8.96
CA LYS A 48 27.81 2.73 9.93
C LYS A 48 26.57 1.92 10.29
N ASN A 49 26.75 0.66 10.72
CA ASN A 49 25.63 -0.14 11.21
C ASN A 49 24.83 0.69 12.22
N PRO A 50 23.58 1.05 11.91
CA PRO A 50 22.81 1.95 12.76
C PRO A 50 22.66 1.32 14.13
N LYS A 51 22.71 2.15 15.17
CA LYS A 51 22.43 1.68 16.52
C LYS A 51 20.92 1.63 16.69
N VAL A 52 20.39 0.44 16.92
CA VAL A 52 18.96 0.23 17.14
C VAL A 52 18.73 -0.05 18.61
N THR A 53 17.86 0.75 19.23
CA THR A 53 17.38 0.50 20.59
C THR A 53 15.94 0.02 20.51
N VAL A 54 15.62 -1.05 21.23
CA VAL A 54 14.27 -1.62 21.28
C VAL A 54 13.76 -1.58 22.71
N GLU A 55 12.54 -1.07 22.85
CA GLU A 55 11.83 -1.00 24.12
C GLU A 55 10.52 -1.78 23.98
N LYS A 56 10.27 -2.72 24.91
CA LYS A 56 8.95 -3.33 25.05
C LYS A 56 8.04 -2.31 25.74
N ILE A 57 6.91 -1.99 25.12
CA ILE A 57 5.98 -1.00 25.61
C ILE A 57 4.84 -1.71 26.35
N ASN A 58 4.54 -1.26 27.56
CA ASN A 58 3.35 -1.69 28.28
C ASN A 58 2.33 -0.56 28.24
N LEU A 59 1.34 -0.67 27.35
CA LEU A 59 0.24 0.28 27.29
C LEU A 59 -0.75 -0.01 28.42
N LYS A 60 -1.25 1.04 29.07
CA LYS A 60 -2.34 0.92 30.04
C LYS A 60 -3.67 0.94 29.28
N LEU A 61 -4.29 -0.22 29.17
CA LEU A 61 -5.54 -0.44 28.46
C LEU A 61 -6.56 -1.06 29.42
N ASP A 62 -7.85 -0.85 29.13
CA ASP A 62 -8.91 -1.60 29.79
C ASP A 62 -8.81 -3.09 29.38
N GLU A 63 -9.32 -4.00 30.22
CA GLU A 63 -9.29 -5.43 29.92
C GLU A 63 -9.98 -5.73 28.58
N GLY A 64 -9.28 -6.45 27.71
CA GLY A 64 -9.72 -6.78 26.35
C GLY A 64 -9.71 -5.62 25.35
N ASP A 65 -9.19 -4.43 25.71
CA ASP A 65 -8.85 -3.38 24.73
C ASP A 65 -7.41 -3.61 24.22
N TYR A 66 -7.23 -3.57 22.90
CA TYR A 66 -5.96 -3.61 22.21
C TYR A 66 -5.80 -2.35 21.37
N PHE A 67 -4.58 -1.82 21.25
CA PHE A 67 -4.26 -0.64 20.46
C PHE A 67 -3.60 -1.06 19.15
N GLU A 68 -4.22 -0.76 18.02
CA GLU A 68 -3.61 -1.01 16.71
C GLU A 68 -3.02 0.28 16.15
N PRO A 69 -1.68 0.37 16.00
CA PRO A 69 -1.04 1.56 15.45
C PRO A 69 -1.39 1.71 13.97
N ALA A 70 -1.81 2.91 13.59
CA ALA A 70 -2.24 3.24 12.24
C ALA A 70 -1.18 4.07 11.49
N PHE A 71 -0.69 5.15 12.11
CA PHE A 71 0.31 6.04 11.50
C PHE A 71 1.10 6.83 12.54
N TYR A 72 2.20 7.42 12.09
CA TYR A 72 3.06 8.30 12.88
C TYR A 72 2.94 9.73 12.37
N HIS A 73 2.70 10.70 13.25
CA HIS A 73 2.60 12.12 12.88
C HIS A 73 3.11 13.01 14.00
N GLU A 74 3.95 13.99 13.68
CA GLU A 74 4.48 14.99 14.63
C GLU A 74 5.09 14.40 15.92
N GLY A 75 5.78 13.25 15.82
CA GLY A 75 6.41 12.61 16.98
C GLY A 75 5.50 11.65 17.75
N GLU A 76 4.25 11.49 17.33
CA GLU A 76 3.23 10.72 18.04
C GLU A 76 2.71 9.56 17.19
N VAL A 77 2.44 8.43 17.85
CA VAL A 77 1.83 7.25 17.22
C VAL A 77 0.32 7.33 17.40
N TYR A 78 -0.41 7.39 16.29
CA TYR A 78 -1.87 7.38 16.25
C TYR A 78 -2.37 5.98 15.92
N GLY A 79 -3.47 5.59 16.54
CA GLY A 79 -4.09 4.28 16.32
C GLY A 79 -5.51 4.19 16.84
N ALA A 80 -6.14 3.05 16.58
CA ALA A 80 -7.48 2.73 17.05
C ALA A 80 -7.42 1.74 18.21
N ILE A 81 -8.46 1.75 19.04
CA ILE A 81 -8.69 0.68 20.01
C ILE A 81 -9.59 -0.36 19.36
N ASP A 82 -9.14 -1.61 19.40
CA ASP A 82 -9.84 -2.81 18.95
C ASP A 82 -10.09 -3.75 20.14
N LYS A 83 -11.08 -4.64 20.00
CA LYS A 83 -11.41 -5.68 20.99
C LYS A 83 -10.78 -7.05 20.68
N GLY A 84 -9.93 -7.14 19.66
CA GLY A 84 -9.19 -8.35 19.28
C GLY A 84 -10.04 -9.34 18.47
N CYS A 85 -9.55 -10.56 18.29
CA CYS A 85 -10.28 -11.66 17.66
C CYS A 85 -11.20 -12.37 18.68
N GLY A 86 -12.42 -12.71 18.26
CA GLY A 86 -13.43 -13.39 19.07
C GLY A 86 -13.82 -14.78 18.54
N PRO A 87 -14.65 -15.55 19.28
CA PRO A 87 -15.00 -16.92 18.91
C PRO A 87 -15.69 -17.01 17.54
N ILE A 88 -15.29 -18.01 16.75
CA ILE A 88 -15.92 -18.35 15.47
C ILE A 88 -17.27 -18.99 15.76
N LEU A 89 -18.35 -18.22 15.70
CA LEU A 89 -19.71 -18.77 15.78
C LEU A 89 -20.12 -19.24 14.39
N GLY A 90 -20.49 -20.51 14.29
CA GLY A 90 -20.58 -21.28 13.05
C GLY A 90 -21.52 -20.77 11.95
N GLU A 91 -21.30 -21.35 10.76
CA GLU A 91 -21.90 -21.10 9.44
C GLU A 91 -21.72 -19.68 8.90
N THR A 92 -20.54 -19.47 8.28
CA THR A 92 -20.31 -18.54 7.16
C THR A 92 -21.14 -17.25 7.20
N SER A 93 -21.02 -16.47 8.27
CA SER A 93 -21.28 -15.04 8.17
C SER A 93 -19.95 -14.35 7.88
N VAL A 94 -19.87 -13.84 6.66
CA VAL A 94 -18.90 -12.87 6.16
C VAL A 94 -18.34 -11.96 7.28
N THR A 95 -17.01 -11.88 7.38
CA THR A 95 -16.16 -11.04 8.26
C THR A 95 -15.72 -11.63 9.62
N HIS A 96 -14.45 -12.00 9.70
CA HIS A 96 -13.65 -11.97 10.94
C HIS A 96 -12.39 -11.15 10.62
N PRO A 97 -12.47 -9.84 10.85
CA PRO A 97 -12.09 -9.21 12.10
C PRO A 97 -13.32 -9.04 12.97
N ILE A 98 -13.22 -8.72 14.26
CA ILE A 98 -14.35 -8.06 14.92
C ILE A 98 -14.51 -6.69 14.24
N ALA A 99 -15.19 -6.64 13.10
CA ALA A 99 -15.73 -5.42 12.54
C ALA A 99 -16.90 -5.02 13.43
N GLY A 100 -16.62 -4.42 14.59
CA GLY A 100 -17.69 -4.16 15.55
C GLY A 100 -17.42 -3.07 16.58
N TYR A 101 -16.17 -2.82 16.97
CA TYR A 101 -15.90 -1.75 17.93
C TYR A 101 -14.56 -1.07 17.67
N MET A 102 -14.58 -0.12 16.74
CA MET A 102 -13.62 0.98 16.76
C MET A 102 -14.29 2.13 17.51
N LYS A 103 -13.67 2.63 18.58
CA LYS A 103 -14.16 3.85 19.25
C LYS A 103 -14.24 4.99 18.22
N GLU A 104 -15.13 5.96 18.44
CA GLU A 104 -15.37 7.06 17.49
C GLU A 104 -14.12 7.90 17.17
N TYR A 105 -13.08 7.85 18.01
CA TYR A 105 -11.89 8.71 17.91
C TYR A 105 -10.57 7.93 17.96
N LEU A 106 -9.57 8.42 17.23
CA LEU A 106 -8.21 7.92 17.30
C LEU A 106 -7.60 8.26 18.66
N TYR A 107 -6.66 7.43 19.07
CA TYR A 107 -5.85 7.59 20.27
C TYR A 107 -4.40 7.83 19.87
N LYS A 108 -3.68 8.57 20.71
CA LYS A 108 -2.22 8.71 20.61
C LYS A 108 -1.53 8.11 21.82
N VAL A 109 -0.32 7.59 21.62
CA VAL A 109 0.56 7.15 22.71
C VAL A 109 1.39 8.35 23.19
N ASP A 110 1.29 8.68 24.48
CA ASP A 110 2.10 9.74 25.09
C ASP A 110 3.50 9.26 25.51
N GLU A 111 4.34 10.18 26.00
CA GLU A 111 5.71 9.90 26.46
C GLU A 111 5.78 8.91 27.65
N ASN A 112 4.67 8.72 28.36
CA ASN A 112 4.54 7.83 29.52
C ASN A 112 3.80 6.54 29.18
N ASN A 113 3.65 6.23 27.88
CA ASN A 113 2.94 5.07 27.34
C ASN A 113 1.45 4.99 27.75
N ASN A 114 0.81 6.13 28.02
CA ASN A 114 -0.64 6.19 28.18
C ASN A 114 -1.32 6.48 26.83
N LEU A 115 -2.53 5.96 26.65
CA LEU A 115 -3.38 6.33 25.51
C LEU A 115 -4.17 7.60 25.82
N ILE A 116 -4.04 8.60 24.95
CA ILE A 116 -4.80 9.85 25.01
C ILE A 116 -5.80 9.86 23.85
N LYS A 117 -7.09 9.97 24.17
CA LYS A 117 -8.16 10.19 23.19
C LYS A 117 -7.93 11.52 22.46
N THR A 118 -8.06 11.54 21.14
CA THR A 118 -7.89 12.74 20.31
C THR A 118 -9.23 13.26 19.77
N SER A 119 -9.21 14.41 19.08
CA SER A 119 -10.35 14.93 18.32
C SER A 119 -10.54 14.25 16.96
N LYS A 120 -9.56 13.48 16.49
CA LYS A 120 -9.57 12.84 15.17
C LYS A 120 -10.54 11.67 15.18
N GLU A 121 -11.52 11.65 14.29
CA GLU A 121 -12.47 10.55 14.13
C GLU A 121 -11.77 9.29 13.61
N VAL A 122 -12.18 8.09 14.06
CA VAL A 122 -11.61 6.83 13.54
C VAL A 122 -12.15 6.53 12.16
N PHE A 123 -11.24 6.36 11.20
CA PHE A 123 -11.55 5.85 9.89
C PHE A 123 -11.07 4.41 9.77
N ASN A 124 -12.00 3.51 9.46
CA ASN A 124 -11.70 2.08 9.33
C ASN A 124 -10.76 1.87 8.13
N ARG A 125 -9.52 1.44 8.40
CA ARG A 125 -8.37 1.31 7.48
C ARG A 125 -7.74 2.63 7.05
N VAL A 126 -6.73 3.06 7.79
CA VAL A 126 -5.78 4.10 7.35
C VAL A 126 -4.61 3.40 6.66
N TRP A 127 -4.28 3.83 5.45
CA TRP A 127 -3.21 3.21 4.65
C TRP A 127 -1.85 3.75 5.07
N GLY A 128 -1.26 3.13 6.10
CA GLY A 128 0.13 3.31 6.53
C GLY A 128 0.66 4.75 6.41
N PRO A 129 1.76 4.99 5.66
CA PRO A 129 2.51 6.26 5.70
C PRO A 129 1.73 7.47 5.16
N LYS A 130 0.62 7.27 4.44
CA LYS A 130 -0.11 8.37 3.82
C LYS A 130 -1.05 9.11 4.76
N MET A 131 -1.46 8.50 5.88
CA MET A 131 -2.40 9.10 6.85
C MET A 131 -3.72 9.54 6.20
N ILE A 132 -4.12 8.87 5.11
CA ILE A 132 -5.37 9.13 4.40
C ILE A 132 -6.27 7.91 4.56
N GLY A 133 -7.49 8.17 5.01
CA GLY A 133 -8.58 7.21 5.02
C GLY A 133 -9.49 7.43 3.81
N PHE A 134 -9.87 6.36 3.13
CA PHE A 134 -10.80 6.41 2.00
C PHE A 134 -11.60 5.10 1.90
N LYS A 135 -12.95 5.17 1.93
CA LYS A 135 -13.81 3.98 2.01
C LYS A 135 -15.27 4.28 1.64
N LEU A 136 -15.97 3.26 1.16
CA LEU A 136 -17.42 3.19 1.05
C LEU A 136 -18.01 2.70 2.40
N LEU A 137 -18.81 3.52 3.07
CA LEU A 137 -19.49 3.17 4.33
C LEU A 137 -20.98 2.84 4.11
N GLU A 138 -21.67 2.42 5.18
CA GLU A 138 -23.10 2.08 5.18
C GLU A 138 -23.96 3.16 4.51
N ASN A 139 -24.97 2.72 3.74
CA ASN A 139 -25.81 3.53 2.83
C ASN A 139 -25.10 4.03 1.56
N ASP A 140 -24.09 3.30 1.08
CA ASP A 140 -23.41 3.53 -0.19
C ASP A 140 -22.76 4.92 -0.33
N LYS A 141 -22.41 5.52 0.80
CA LYS A 141 -21.75 6.82 0.85
C LYS A 141 -20.24 6.66 0.87
N VAL A 142 -19.58 7.45 0.03
CA VAL A 142 -18.12 7.49 -0.04
C VAL A 142 -17.59 8.54 0.91
N PHE A 143 -16.59 8.17 1.72
CA PHE A 143 -15.97 9.05 2.68
C PHE A 143 -14.45 9.06 2.56
N SER A 144 -13.86 10.17 2.97
CA SER A 144 -12.42 10.35 3.06
C SER A 144 -12.01 11.19 4.26
N ILE A 145 -10.76 11.08 4.64
CA ILE A 145 -10.11 11.95 5.63
C ILE A 145 -8.61 12.03 5.31
N ASP A 146 -8.05 13.23 5.36
CA ASP A 146 -6.61 13.47 5.37
C ASP A 146 -6.22 13.93 6.78
N TYR A 147 -5.65 13.03 7.58
CA TYR A 147 -5.37 13.30 8.99
C TYR A 147 -4.29 14.36 9.21
N LYS A 148 -3.52 14.72 8.17
CA LYS A 148 -2.56 15.84 8.23
C LYS A 148 -3.26 17.19 8.18
N LYS A 149 -4.48 17.25 7.63
CA LYS A 149 -5.21 18.50 7.37
C LYS A 149 -6.47 18.60 8.21
N GLU A 150 -7.06 17.47 8.59
CA GLU A 150 -8.43 17.41 9.09
C GLU A 150 -8.55 16.41 10.25
N ASP A 151 -9.57 16.62 11.08
CA ASP A 151 -9.89 15.75 12.21
C ASP A 151 -11.16 14.93 11.97
N LYS A 152 -11.94 15.26 10.95
CA LYS A 152 -13.28 14.70 10.74
C LYS A 152 -13.44 14.10 9.36
N ILE A 153 -14.19 13.01 9.31
CA ILE A 153 -14.47 12.26 8.10
C ILE A 153 -15.44 13.08 7.25
N LYS A 154 -15.17 13.17 5.94
CA LYS A 154 -15.97 13.93 4.99
C LYS A 154 -16.53 13.03 3.91
N GLU A 155 -17.83 13.19 3.64
CA GLU A 155 -18.47 12.57 2.48
C GLU A 155 -17.87 13.16 1.18
N ILE A 156 -17.77 12.34 0.15
CA ILE A 156 -17.48 12.75 -1.24
C ILE A 156 -18.76 12.53 -2.06
N PRO A 157 -19.68 13.53 -2.13
CA PRO A 157 -21.01 13.32 -2.70
C PRO A 157 -21.00 12.95 -4.18
N GLU A 158 -20.02 13.47 -4.94
CA GLU A 158 -19.86 13.17 -6.36
C GLU A 158 -19.54 11.68 -6.58
N LEU A 159 -18.63 11.13 -5.75
CA LEU A 159 -18.31 9.70 -5.80
C LEU A 159 -19.46 8.84 -5.30
N THR A 160 -20.13 9.22 -4.20
CA THR A 160 -21.35 8.55 -3.73
C THR A 160 -22.36 8.40 -4.86
N LYS A 161 -22.60 9.48 -5.62
CA LYS A 161 -23.52 9.44 -6.77
C LYS A 161 -23.07 8.46 -7.84
N ILE A 162 -21.79 8.48 -8.22
CA ILE A 162 -21.22 7.58 -9.23
C ILE A 162 -21.35 6.12 -8.81
N ILE A 163 -21.05 5.79 -7.55
CA ILE A 163 -21.17 4.42 -7.03
C ILE A 163 -22.61 3.93 -7.11
N ASN A 164 -23.58 4.76 -6.69
CA ASN A 164 -25.00 4.41 -6.76
C ASN A 164 -25.46 4.20 -8.21
N GLU A 165 -25.07 5.09 -9.13
CA GLU A 165 -25.39 4.94 -10.56
C GLU A 165 -24.79 3.66 -11.15
N LEU A 166 -23.60 3.24 -10.72
CA LEU A 166 -22.97 2.00 -11.19
C LEU A 166 -23.64 0.75 -10.61
N LYS A 167 -24.00 0.78 -9.31
CA LYS A 167 -24.74 -0.32 -8.66
C LYS A 167 -26.09 -0.55 -9.33
N GLU A 168 -26.86 0.51 -9.59
CA GLU A 168 -28.14 0.43 -10.30
C GLU A 168 -28.01 -0.24 -11.67
N ARG A 169 -26.96 0.09 -12.44
CA ARG A 169 -26.69 -0.51 -13.76
C ARG A 169 -26.28 -1.99 -13.69
N SER A 170 -25.81 -2.47 -12.55
CA SER A 170 -25.35 -3.85 -12.35
C SER A 170 -26.45 -4.84 -11.95
N GLU A 171 -27.70 -4.36 -11.83
CA GLU A 171 -28.96 -5.11 -11.64
C GLU A 171 -29.13 -5.96 -10.36
N TYR A 172 -28.22 -5.90 -9.39
CA TYR A 172 -28.36 -6.61 -8.09
C TYR A 172 -27.72 -5.81 -6.94
N ASP A 173 -27.85 -6.35 -5.72
CA ASP A 173 -27.14 -5.94 -4.49
C ASP A 173 -25.63 -6.20 -4.66
N SER A 174 -25.00 -5.51 -5.61
CA SER A 174 -23.63 -5.72 -6.02
C SER A 174 -22.69 -5.29 -4.90
N ALA A 175 -21.89 -6.25 -4.44
CA ALA A 175 -20.78 -5.93 -3.56
C ALA A 175 -19.87 -4.94 -4.28
N CYS A 176 -19.68 -3.77 -3.67
CA CYS A 176 -18.84 -2.71 -4.18
C CYS A 176 -17.73 -2.43 -3.18
N HIS A 177 -16.50 -2.37 -3.69
CA HIS A 177 -15.32 -1.97 -2.94
C HIS A 177 -14.65 -0.81 -3.67
N ILE A 178 -14.14 0.17 -2.91
CA ILE A 178 -13.43 1.30 -3.48
C ILE A 178 -12.08 1.46 -2.78
N ARG A 179 -11.10 1.94 -3.53
CA ARG A 179 -9.77 2.27 -3.01
C ARG A 179 -9.23 3.52 -3.70
N LEU A 180 -8.65 4.41 -2.90
CA LEU A 180 -7.83 5.51 -3.41
C LEU A 180 -6.47 4.96 -3.86
N ASN A 181 -6.02 5.31 -5.06
CA ASN A 181 -4.74 4.83 -5.54
C ASN A 181 -3.60 5.32 -4.63
N SER A 182 -2.73 4.39 -4.22
CA SER A 182 -1.68 4.68 -3.24
C SER A 182 -0.57 5.55 -3.78
N ASP A 183 -0.44 5.71 -5.10
CA ASP A 183 0.71 6.38 -5.71
C ASP A 183 0.29 7.74 -6.29
N ASP A 184 -0.96 7.85 -6.77
CA ASP A 184 -1.57 9.11 -7.19
C ASP A 184 -3.04 9.19 -6.74
N GLU A 185 -3.29 10.02 -5.72
CA GLU A 185 -4.62 10.24 -5.11
C GLU A 185 -5.63 10.89 -6.07
N ASN A 186 -5.21 11.27 -7.28
CA ASN A 186 -6.12 11.63 -8.35
C ASN A 186 -7.03 10.47 -8.79
N TYR A 187 -6.57 9.22 -8.63
CA TYR A 187 -7.27 8.06 -9.14
C TYR A 187 -7.95 7.26 -8.04
N VAL A 188 -9.21 6.90 -8.27
CA VAL A 188 -10.00 6.00 -7.41
C VAL A 188 -10.35 4.75 -8.18
N GLU A 189 -9.99 3.60 -7.63
CA GLU A 189 -10.31 2.28 -8.15
C GLU A 189 -11.64 1.82 -7.53
N ILE A 190 -12.60 1.46 -8.37
CA ILE A 190 -13.96 1.07 -7.99
C ILE A 190 -14.22 -0.33 -8.52
N TYR A 191 -14.45 -1.27 -7.61
CA TYR A 191 -14.67 -2.67 -7.88
C TYR A 191 -16.14 -2.98 -7.68
N ILE A 192 -16.78 -3.60 -8.67
CA ILE A 192 -18.20 -3.98 -8.61
C ILE A 192 -18.33 -5.45 -8.97
N THR A 193 -18.84 -6.23 -8.02
CA THR A 193 -19.21 -7.63 -8.27
C THR A 193 -20.57 -7.67 -8.96
N THR A 194 -20.59 -8.15 -10.21
CA THR A 194 -21.81 -8.31 -11.00
C THR A 194 -22.61 -9.54 -10.57
N ALA A 195 -23.87 -9.63 -11.02
CA ALA A 195 -24.75 -10.80 -10.83
C ALA A 195 -24.14 -12.16 -11.24
N SER A 196 -23.15 -12.14 -12.14
CA SER A 196 -22.44 -13.32 -12.61
C SER A 196 -21.23 -13.72 -11.74
N ASN A 197 -21.08 -13.09 -10.56
CA ASN A 197 -19.89 -13.16 -9.70
C ASN A 197 -18.59 -12.77 -10.43
N LYS A 198 -18.70 -11.94 -11.47
CA LYS A 198 -17.54 -11.32 -12.11
C LYS A 198 -17.33 -9.95 -11.52
N GLU A 199 -16.11 -9.66 -11.12
CA GLU A 199 -15.71 -8.32 -10.70
C GLU A 199 -15.37 -7.47 -11.92
N LYS A 200 -15.93 -6.26 -11.95
CA LYS A 200 -15.57 -5.20 -12.89
C LYS A 200 -14.80 -4.12 -12.17
N LEU A 201 -13.75 -3.62 -12.82
CA LEU A 201 -12.99 -2.47 -12.34
C LEU A 201 -13.39 -1.22 -13.12
N TYR A 202 -13.70 -0.17 -12.40
CA TYR A 202 -13.81 1.19 -12.90
C TYR A 202 -12.71 2.05 -12.30
N LEU A 203 -12.21 3.00 -13.07
CA LEU A 203 -11.24 3.99 -12.62
C LEU A 203 -11.89 5.38 -12.69
N TYR A 204 -11.95 6.07 -11.56
CA TYR A 204 -12.40 7.45 -11.51
C TYR A 204 -11.21 8.40 -11.40
N ASP A 205 -11.08 9.29 -12.38
CA ASP A 205 -10.13 10.41 -12.40
C ASP A 205 -10.78 11.62 -11.73
N MET A 206 -10.37 11.90 -10.50
CA MET A 206 -10.93 12.95 -9.64
C MET A 206 -10.76 14.34 -10.25
N LYS A 207 -9.58 14.65 -10.81
CA LYS A 207 -9.25 15.96 -11.39
C LYS A 207 -10.05 16.24 -12.66
N ASN A 208 -10.17 15.24 -13.53
CA ASN A 208 -10.92 15.38 -14.78
C ASN A 208 -12.42 15.05 -14.62
N LYS A 209 -12.84 14.61 -13.43
CA LYS A 209 -14.22 14.20 -13.09
C LYS A 209 -14.75 13.16 -14.07
N LYS A 210 -13.95 12.14 -14.33
CA LYS A 210 -14.22 11.18 -15.40
C LYS A 210 -14.14 9.75 -14.93
N LEU A 211 -15.16 8.98 -15.26
CA LEU A 211 -15.20 7.55 -15.02
C LEU A 211 -14.76 6.78 -16.26
N HIS A 212 -13.91 5.79 -16.05
CA HIS A 212 -13.41 4.88 -17.07
C HIS A 212 -13.80 3.44 -16.71
N ASP A 213 -14.41 2.70 -17.63
CA ASP A 213 -14.58 1.25 -17.53
C ASP A 213 -13.26 0.55 -17.91
N VAL A 214 -12.67 -0.20 -16.99
CA VAL A 214 -11.40 -0.90 -17.23
C VAL A 214 -11.69 -2.26 -17.85
N HIS A 215 -11.46 -2.37 -19.15
CA HIS A 215 -11.70 -3.59 -19.92
C HIS A 215 -10.43 -4.43 -20.04
N ASP A 216 -10.34 -5.55 -19.32
CA ASP A 216 -9.36 -6.59 -19.64
C ASP A 216 -9.72 -7.99 -19.11
N LYS A 217 -9.64 -8.99 -19.99
CA LYS A 217 -9.92 -10.40 -19.66
C LYS A 217 -8.83 -11.05 -18.79
N GLU A 218 -7.60 -10.57 -18.85
CA GLU A 218 -6.50 -11.07 -18.00
C GLU A 218 -6.65 -10.54 -16.58
N TYR A 219 -7.03 -9.26 -16.43
CA TYR A 219 -7.40 -8.72 -15.13
C TYR A 219 -8.63 -9.45 -14.55
N GLU A 220 -9.68 -9.66 -15.33
CA GLU A 220 -10.89 -10.40 -14.87
C GLU A 220 -10.61 -11.87 -14.46
N LYS A 221 -9.49 -12.48 -14.88
CA LYS A 221 -9.15 -13.88 -14.58
C LYS A 221 -8.29 -14.06 -13.34
N ASP A 222 -7.37 -13.13 -13.12
CA ASP A 222 -6.35 -13.21 -12.06
C ASP A 222 -6.53 -12.10 -11.01
N GLY A 223 -7.51 -11.21 -11.20
CA GLY A 223 -7.63 -9.93 -10.49
C GLY A 223 -8.55 -9.98 -9.28
N CYS A 224 -7.92 -9.93 -8.11
CA CYS A 224 -8.47 -9.22 -6.94
C CYS A 224 -7.36 -8.77 -5.96
N LEU A 225 -6.15 -9.30 -6.08
CA LEU A 225 -5.09 -9.09 -5.08
C LEU A 225 -4.10 -7.95 -5.39
N ASN A 226 -4.02 -7.45 -6.63
CA ASN A 226 -3.02 -6.46 -7.02
C ASN A 226 -3.62 -5.11 -7.39
N THR A 227 -3.02 -4.07 -6.83
CA THR A 227 -3.44 -2.68 -6.99
C THR A 227 -2.87 -2.08 -8.28
N LEU A 228 -3.59 -1.13 -8.90
CA LEU A 228 -2.96 -0.27 -9.89
C LEU A 228 -1.91 0.62 -9.24
N HIS A 229 -0.84 0.92 -9.96
CA HIS A 229 0.26 1.77 -9.48
C HIS A 229 0.54 2.90 -10.46
N TYR A 230 0.68 4.14 -9.98
CA TYR A 230 1.04 5.26 -10.85
C TYR A 230 2.56 5.37 -11.02
N VAL A 231 3.00 5.52 -12.27
CA VAL A 231 4.44 5.62 -12.61
C VAL A 231 4.69 6.91 -13.40
N ASP A 232 5.54 7.79 -12.88
CA ASP A 232 5.84 9.10 -13.46
C ASP A 232 6.48 8.99 -14.83
N SER A 233 7.52 8.18 -15.00
CA SER A 233 8.21 8.01 -16.30
C SER A 233 7.30 7.46 -17.39
N LEU A 234 6.20 6.80 -17.03
CA LEU A 234 5.20 6.30 -17.98
C LEU A 234 3.99 7.22 -18.11
N GLN A 235 3.83 8.18 -17.19
CA GLN A 235 2.66 9.06 -17.02
C GLN A 235 1.35 8.27 -17.08
N SER A 236 1.30 7.16 -16.33
CA SER A 236 0.26 6.15 -16.49
C SER A 236 0.19 5.21 -15.29
N LEU A 237 -1.01 4.67 -15.07
CA LEU A 237 -1.22 3.57 -14.15
C LEU A 237 -0.73 2.25 -14.76
N VAL A 238 -0.16 1.39 -13.94
CA VAL A 238 0.31 0.06 -14.33
C VAL A 238 -0.25 -1.01 -13.41
N TRP A 239 -0.34 -2.23 -13.93
CA TRP A 239 -0.72 -3.43 -13.19
C TRP A 239 0.34 -4.51 -13.39
N ILE A 240 0.76 -5.19 -12.32
CA ILE A 240 1.63 -6.36 -12.40
C ILE A 240 0.83 -7.63 -12.11
N ASN A 241 0.96 -8.63 -12.99
CA ASN A 241 0.32 -9.93 -12.81
C ASN A 241 1.28 -11.01 -12.29
N LYS A 242 0.74 -12.20 -12.02
CA LYS A 242 1.51 -13.35 -11.51
C LYS A 242 2.60 -13.85 -12.47
N ASP A 243 2.46 -13.60 -13.76
CA ASP A 243 3.45 -13.94 -14.79
C ASP A 243 4.54 -12.87 -14.94
N LEU A 244 4.64 -11.93 -13.99
CA LEU A 244 5.62 -10.84 -13.98
C LEU A 244 5.54 -9.94 -15.21
N LYS A 245 4.35 -9.79 -15.79
CA LYS A 245 4.07 -8.81 -16.83
C LYS A 245 3.51 -7.55 -16.19
N VAL A 246 4.13 -6.41 -16.50
CA VAL A 246 3.68 -5.10 -16.05
C VAL A 246 2.96 -4.41 -17.20
N TYR A 247 1.63 -4.36 -17.12
CA TYR A 247 0.75 -3.79 -18.12
C TYR A 247 0.57 -2.29 -17.90
N LYS A 248 0.67 -1.52 -18.98
CA LYS A 248 0.41 -0.08 -18.98
C LYS A 248 -1.05 0.20 -19.32
N LEU A 249 -1.73 0.94 -18.46
CA LEU A 249 -3.12 1.36 -18.67
C LEU A 249 -3.21 2.60 -19.55
N LYS A 250 -3.99 2.51 -20.63
CA LYS A 250 -4.32 3.63 -21.49
C LYS A 250 -5.75 4.07 -21.24
N LEU A 251 -5.93 5.37 -20.97
CA LEU A 251 -7.23 5.98 -20.75
C LEU A 251 -7.75 6.58 -22.06
N GLU A 252 -8.90 6.11 -22.56
CA GLU A 252 -9.53 6.63 -23.78
C GLU A 252 -11.02 6.88 -23.56
N LYS A 253 -11.44 8.15 -23.68
CA LYS A 253 -12.84 8.54 -23.46
C LYS A 253 -13.39 7.93 -22.17
N GLU A 254 -14.39 7.07 -22.23
CA GLU A 254 -15.08 6.42 -21.11
C GLU A 254 -14.51 5.03 -20.78
N ASN A 255 -13.44 4.61 -21.47
CA ASN A 255 -12.83 3.31 -21.31
C ASN A 255 -11.38 3.45 -20.85
N ALA A 256 -10.87 2.37 -20.30
CA ALA A 256 -9.47 2.14 -20.02
C ALA A 256 -9.10 0.71 -20.42
N PHE A 257 -7.92 0.52 -20.99
CA PHE A 257 -7.47 -0.79 -21.44
C PHE A 257 -5.95 -0.93 -21.28
N PHE A 258 -5.49 -2.15 -21.08
CA PHE A 258 -4.06 -2.43 -21.05
C PHE A 258 -3.53 -2.57 -22.48
N GLU A 259 -2.69 -1.63 -22.91
CA GLU A 259 -2.26 -1.53 -24.32
C GLU A 259 -0.98 -2.33 -24.59
N SER A 260 -0.08 -2.40 -23.62
CA SER A 260 1.24 -3.03 -23.74
C SER A 260 1.73 -3.51 -22.37
N TYR A 261 2.69 -4.44 -22.38
CA TYR A 261 3.34 -4.90 -21.15
C TYR A 261 4.86 -4.93 -21.24
N ILE A 262 5.49 -4.71 -20.10
CA ILE A 262 6.90 -5.00 -19.87
C ILE A 262 6.98 -6.42 -19.29
N ASN A 263 7.64 -7.34 -20.00
CA ASN A 263 7.90 -8.67 -19.49
C ASN A 263 9.12 -8.64 -18.58
N LEU A 264 8.94 -8.88 -17.28
CA LEU A 264 10.02 -8.93 -16.31
C LEU A 264 10.59 -10.34 -16.11
N ASP A 265 9.85 -11.40 -16.48
CA ASP A 265 10.31 -12.79 -16.40
C ASP A 265 11.62 -13.03 -17.17
N LYS A 266 11.81 -12.29 -18.28
CA LYS A 266 13.05 -12.32 -19.07
C LYS A 266 14.32 -11.97 -18.27
N TYR A 267 14.20 -11.29 -17.13
CA TYR A 267 15.31 -10.90 -16.27
C TYR A 267 15.64 -11.94 -15.19
N ILE A 268 14.72 -12.88 -14.94
CA ILE A 268 14.88 -13.95 -13.93
C ILE A 268 15.43 -15.22 -14.59
N GLY A 269 14.92 -15.54 -15.79
CA GLY A 269 15.34 -16.72 -16.54
C GLY A 269 15.06 -18.02 -15.78
N SER A 270 15.85 -19.06 -16.03
CA SER A 270 15.65 -20.40 -15.45
C SER A 270 16.05 -20.53 -13.97
N ASN A 271 16.50 -19.45 -13.32
CA ASN A 271 17.00 -19.48 -11.94
C ASN A 271 15.90 -19.22 -10.90
N GLN A 272 14.63 -19.20 -11.31
CA GLN A 272 13.49 -19.04 -10.43
C GLN A 272 13.47 -20.15 -9.36
N LYS A 273 13.48 -19.75 -8.10
CA LYS A 273 13.26 -20.63 -6.96
C LYS A 273 11.77 -20.70 -6.66
N GLY A 274 11.26 -21.91 -6.46
CA GLY A 274 9.86 -22.13 -6.04
C GLY A 274 8.81 -21.77 -7.08
N LYS A 275 7.56 -22.09 -6.76
CA LYS A 275 6.40 -21.74 -7.57
C LYS A 275 5.95 -20.33 -7.21
N ILE A 276 5.79 -19.46 -8.21
CA ILE A 276 5.17 -18.14 -8.01
C ILE A 276 3.66 -18.34 -8.07
N ASP A 277 3.01 -18.24 -6.91
CA ASP A 277 1.55 -18.30 -6.80
C ASP A 277 0.94 -16.89 -6.77
N ASN A 278 1.71 -15.91 -6.27
CA ASN A 278 1.29 -14.52 -6.19
C ASN A 278 2.46 -13.56 -6.45
N VAL A 279 2.16 -12.39 -7.03
CA VAL A 279 3.14 -11.31 -7.22
C VAL A 279 2.53 -10.03 -6.68
N ARG A 280 3.20 -9.32 -5.78
CA ARG A 280 2.74 -8.00 -5.29
C ARG A 280 3.69 -6.91 -5.75
N GLY A 281 3.13 -5.79 -6.23
CA GLY A 281 3.88 -4.57 -6.54
C GLY A 281 3.73 -3.53 -5.44
N VAL A 282 4.78 -2.76 -5.15
CA VAL A 282 4.71 -1.55 -4.31
C VAL A 282 5.65 -0.50 -4.88
N MET A 283 5.15 0.70 -5.16
CA MET A 283 6.02 1.82 -5.55
C MET A 283 6.81 2.31 -4.32
N ILE A 284 8.13 2.42 -4.44
CA ILE A 284 8.99 2.98 -3.40
C ILE A 284 9.35 4.45 -3.67
N ASN A 285 9.22 4.86 -4.92
CA ASN A 285 9.25 6.24 -5.41
C ASN A 285 8.47 6.29 -6.73
N SER A 286 8.44 7.42 -7.42
CA SER A 286 7.58 7.59 -8.59
C SER A 286 8.00 6.79 -9.85
N ASP A 287 9.20 6.20 -9.85
CA ASP A 287 9.76 5.48 -11.00
C ASP A 287 10.28 4.08 -10.65
N GLU A 288 10.19 3.64 -9.40
CA GLU A 288 10.70 2.36 -8.95
C GLU A 288 9.66 1.56 -8.17
N MET A 289 9.47 0.32 -8.61
CA MET A 289 8.59 -0.66 -7.98
C MET A 289 9.41 -1.75 -7.31
N LEU A 290 9.09 -2.06 -6.06
CA LEU A 290 9.40 -3.34 -5.46
C LEU A 290 8.40 -4.40 -5.88
N ILE A 291 8.92 -5.58 -6.16
CA ILE A 291 8.16 -6.73 -6.61
C ILE A 291 8.43 -7.87 -5.64
N PHE A 292 7.38 -8.31 -4.96
CA PHE A 292 7.39 -9.46 -4.06
C PHE A 292 6.84 -10.66 -4.84
N GLN A 293 7.60 -11.73 -4.91
CA GLN A 293 7.14 -13.01 -5.45
C GLN A 293 6.85 -13.92 -4.26
N ASP A 294 5.61 -14.36 -4.14
CA ASP A 294 5.16 -15.15 -3.02
C ASP A 294 4.70 -16.54 -3.48
N GLU A 295 5.03 -17.55 -2.69
CA GLU A 295 4.57 -18.93 -2.81
C GLU A 295 3.50 -19.19 -1.77
N TYR A 296 2.52 -19.98 -2.18
CA TYR A 296 1.46 -20.44 -1.32
C TYR A 296 1.94 -21.51 -0.34
N ILE A 297 1.53 -21.42 0.92
CA ILE A 297 1.87 -22.41 1.96
C ILE A 297 0.65 -23.24 2.37
N SER A 298 -0.50 -22.60 2.61
CA SER A 298 -1.73 -23.30 2.99
C SER A 298 -3.00 -22.63 2.48
N GLU A 299 -4.01 -23.47 2.22
CA GLU A 299 -5.36 -23.06 1.88
C GLU A 299 -6.07 -22.34 3.01
N GLN A 300 -7.04 -21.51 2.60
CA GLN A 300 -8.04 -20.94 3.50
C GLN A 300 -8.70 -22.10 4.25
N GLY A 301 -8.53 -22.14 5.57
CA GLY A 301 -9.10 -23.15 6.44
C GLY A 301 -10.16 -22.56 7.37
N PRO A 302 -10.72 -23.35 8.30
CA PRO A 302 -11.66 -22.87 9.30
C PRO A 302 -11.12 -21.71 10.15
N TYR A 303 -9.79 -21.58 10.34
CA TYR A 303 -9.15 -20.55 11.17
C TYR A 303 -8.47 -19.45 10.34
N LEU A 304 -8.12 -19.73 9.09
CA LEU A 304 -7.50 -18.77 8.17
C LEU A 304 -8.53 -18.19 7.20
N HIS A 305 -8.87 -16.91 7.33
CA HIS A 305 -9.71 -16.19 6.36
C HIS A 305 -8.96 -15.79 5.08
N PHE A 306 -7.63 -15.71 5.16
CA PHE A 306 -6.77 -15.42 4.03
C PHE A 306 -5.73 -16.53 3.90
N PRO A 307 -5.42 -16.97 2.67
CA PRO A 307 -4.36 -17.95 2.48
C PRO A 307 -3.02 -17.46 3.02
N LEU A 308 -2.23 -18.41 3.53
CA LEU A 308 -0.90 -18.12 4.05
C LEU A 308 0.11 -18.17 2.92
N HIS A 309 0.86 -17.08 2.77
CA HIS A 309 1.91 -16.94 1.76
C HIS A 309 3.28 -16.73 2.42
N LYS A 310 4.32 -17.25 1.78
CA LYS A 310 5.72 -16.87 2.05
C LYS A 310 6.29 -16.13 0.85
N THR A 311 7.15 -15.16 1.11
CA THR A 311 7.96 -14.53 0.09
C THR A 311 9.08 -15.47 -0.34
N ILE A 312 9.29 -15.57 -1.64
CA ILE A 312 10.37 -16.34 -2.28
C ILE A 312 11.49 -15.39 -2.68
N SER A 313 11.13 -14.26 -3.28
CA SER A 313 12.10 -13.25 -3.73
C SER A 313 11.51 -11.84 -3.60
N ILE A 314 12.42 -10.88 -3.46
CA ILE A 314 12.14 -9.46 -3.49
C ILE A 314 13.05 -8.85 -4.54
N SER A 315 12.43 -8.17 -5.50
CA SER A 315 13.13 -7.54 -6.62
C SER A 315 12.74 -6.07 -6.72
N LYS A 316 13.55 -5.30 -7.43
CA LYS A 316 13.27 -3.90 -7.79
C LYS A 316 13.29 -3.75 -9.30
N PHE A 317 12.34 -2.99 -9.82
CA PHE A 317 12.33 -2.56 -11.21
C PHE A 317 12.24 -1.04 -11.31
N ASN A 318 13.13 -0.44 -12.10
CA ASN A 318 13.15 0.99 -12.37
C ASN A 318 12.63 1.24 -13.79
N PHE A 319 11.48 1.91 -13.89
CA PHE A 319 10.78 2.14 -15.16
C PHE A 319 11.53 3.11 -16.08
N LYS A 320 12.24 4.08 -15.51
CA LYS A 320 13.00 5.09 -16.26
C LYS A 320 14.26 4.53 -16.91
N THR A 321 14.96 3.64 -16.21
CA THR A 321 16.24 3.04 -16.66
C THR A 321 16.06 1.64 -17.24
N ASN A 322 14.87 1.05 -17.10
CA ASN A 322 14.56 -0.33 -17.47
C ASN A 322 15.50 -1.36 -16.81
N GLN A 323 15.92 -1.06 -15.57
CA GLN A 323 16.79 -1.93 -14.78
C GLN A 323 15.97 -2.79 -13.84
N TYR A 324 16.15 -4.11 -13.95
CA TYR A 324 15.61 -5.09 -13.02
C TYR A 324 16.72 -5.65 -12.14
N ARG A 325 16.45 -5.79 -10.85
CA ARG A 325 17.41 -6.35 -9.90
C ARG A 325 16.71 -7.20 -8.84
N VAL A 326 17.18 -8.43 -8.67
CA VAL A 326 16.84 -9.23 -7.50
C VAL A 326 17.61 -8.68 -6.30
N LEU A 327 16.91 -8.24 -5.26
CA LEU A 327 17.49 -7.69 -4.04
C LEU A 327 17.73 -8.77 -2.99
N PHE A 328 16.86 -9.78 -2.97
CA PHE A 328 16.87 -10.83 -1.97
C PHE A 328 16.13 -12.07 -2.48
N GLU A 329 16.70 -13.24 -2.23
CA GLU A 329 16.04 -14.54 -2.38
C GLU A 329 16.01 -15.22 -1.02
N VAL A 330 14.88 -15.80 -0.66
CA VAL A 330 14.74 -16.55 0.59
C VAL A 330 15.54 -17.85 0.48
N PRO A 331 16.36 -18.20 1.49
CA PRO A 331 17.07 -19.47 1.51
C PRO A 331 16.13 -20.68 1.58
N ASP A 332 16.54 -21.79 0.98
CA ASP A 332 15.77 -23.04 0.99
C ASP A 332 15.45 -23.51 2.42
N GLY A 333 14.22 -23.98 2.62
CA GLY A 333 13.77 -24.50 3.92
C GLY A 333 13.41 -23.44 4.97
N ILE A 334 13.45 -22.15 4.61
CA ILE A 334 13.03 -21.06 5.49
C ILE A 334 11.73 -20.44 4.95
N ASN A 335 10.75 -20.23 5.83
CA ASN A 335 9.58 -19.41 5.49
C ASN A 335 9.81 -18.00 5.98
N MET A 336 9.68 -17.02 5.08
CA MET A 336 9.71 -15.61 5.42
C MET A 336 8.53 -14.89 4.78
N TRP A 337 8.02 -13.85 5.42
CA TRP A 337 7.08 -12.91 4.84
C TRP A 337 7.68 -11.51 4.90
N ALA A 338 7.57 -10.77 3.80
CA ALA A 338 8.11 -9.42 3.70
C ALA A 338 7.05 -8.41 3.29
N LYS A 339 7.17 -7.21 3.87
CA LYS A 339 6.41 -6.05 3.46
C LYS A 339 7.23 -4.78 3.43
N TYR A 340 6.85 -3.87 2.54
CA TYR A 340 7.33 -2.50 2.56
C TYR A 340 6.65 -1.73 3.68
N ILE A 341 7.45 -1.05 4.50
CA ILE A 341 6.98 -0.30 5.67
C ILE A 341 7.18 1.22 5.53
N GLY A 342 7.66 1.68 4.37
CA GLY A 342 7.96 3.08 4.11
C GLY A 342 9.44 3.42 4.26
N ASN A 343 9.81 4.62 3.78
CA ASN A 343 11.17 5.18 3.83
C ASN A 343 12.29 4.19 3.46
N ASN A 344 12.14 3.50 2.32
CA ASN A 344 13.10 2.50 1.84
C ASN A 344 13.36 1.34 2.83
N MET A 345 12.43 1.03 3.73
CA MET A 345 12.56 -0.07 4.67
C MET A 345 11.56 -1.21 4.43
N LEU A 346 12.00 -2.42 4.77
CA LEU A 346 11.23 -3.64 4.77
C LEU A 346 11.14 -4.21 6.19
N GLY A 347 9.93 -4.59 6.60
CA GLY A 347 9.73 -5.52 7.71
C GLY A 347 9.72 -6.94 7.16
N ILE A 348 10.55 -7.83 7.71
CA ILE A 348 10.61 -9.24 7.32
C ILE A 348 10.45 -10.12 8.56
N GLU A 349 9.53 -11.07 8.50
CA GLU A 349 9.28 -12.07 9.53
C GLU A 349 9.66 -13.45 9.01
N GLU A 350 10.58 -14.10 9.71
CA GLU A 350 10.87 -15.52 9.55
C GLU A 350 9.96 -16.32 10.49
N PHE A 351 9.37 -17.41 10.01
CA PHE A 351 8.41 -18.19 10.79
C PHE A 351 8.46 -19.69 10.47
N LYS A 352 7.87 -20.48 11.35
CA LYS A 352 7.49 -21.88 11.11
C LYS A 352 5.98 -21.99 11.05
N GLN A 353 5.49 -22.83 10.16
CA GLN A 353 4.09 -23.24 10.19
C GLN A 353 3.91 -24.26 11.32
N ASN A 354 2.84 -24.14 12.08
CA ASN A 354 2.51 -25.13 13.11
C ASN A 354 2.01 -26.41 12.43
N GLU A 355 2.76 -27.50 12.59
CA GLU A 355 2.45 -28.80 11.96
C GLU A 355 1.14 -29.43 12.47
N LYS A 356 0.62 -28.99 13.63
CA LYS A 356 -0.59 -29.58 14.22
C LYS A 356 -1.88 -29.10 13.56
N ASN A 357 -1.99 -27.80 13.28
CA ASN A 357 -3.18 -27.21 12.70
C ASN A 357 -2.97 -26.73 11.26
N MET A 358 -1.71 -26.61 10.80
CA MET A 358 -1.31 -26.07 9.49
C MET A 358 -1.81 -24.65 9.19
N GLU A 359 -2.37 -23.97 10.18
CA GLU A 359 -3.08 -22.69 10.03
C GLU A 359 -2.51 -21.60 10.94
N SER A 360 -1.78 -21.95 12.00
CA SER A 360 -1.00 -21.01 12.79
C SER A 360 0.47 -21.02 12.40
N ILE A 361 1.16 -19.94 12.76
CA ILE A 361 2.60 -19.82 12.62
C ILE A 361 3.26 -19.46 13.94
N ILE A 362 4.54 -19.79 14.04
CA ILE A 362 5.42 -19.42 15.14
C ILE A 362 6.51 -18.52 14.56
N PRO A 363 6.53 -17.22 14.87
CA PRO A 363 7.61 -16.32 14.49
C PRO A 363 8.95 -16.81 15.07
N ILE A 364 10.04 -16.63 14.32
CA ILE A 364 11.38 -17.08 14.73
C ILE A 364 12.33 -15.88 14.84
N ASN A 365 12.41 -15.10 13.77
CA ASN A 365 13.24 -13.91 13.71
C ASN A 365 12.48 -12.78 13.01
N ARG A 366 12.64 -11.57 13.53
CA ARG A 366 12.18 -10.34 12.89
C ARG A 366 13.38 -9.56 12.39
N TYR A 367 13.28 -9.03 11.17
CA TYR A 367 14.29 -8.19 10.55
C TYR A 367 13.69 -6.87 10.11
N ILE A 368 14.42 -5.79 10.39
CA ILE A 368 14.23 -4.50 9.71
C ILE A 368 15.37 -4.40 8.71
N LYS A 369 15.04 -4.29 7.42
CA LYS A 369 16.03 -4.16 6.34
C LYS A 369 15.87 -2.87 5.58
N GLU A 370 16.99 -2.25 5.24
CA GLU A 370 17.08 -1.09 4.35
C GLU A 370 17.24 -1.55 2.90
N ILE A 371 16.50 -0.95 1.99
CA ILE A 371 16.67 -1.12 0.55
C ILE A 371 17.79 -0.20 0.10
N ARG A 372 18.88 -0.78 -0.39
CA ARG A 372 19.99 -0.06 -1.02
C ARG A 372 20.06 -0.38 -2.50
N ASN A 373 20.91 0.33 -3.23
CA ASN A 373 21.07 0.16 -4.68
C ASN A 373 21.40 -1.28 -5.09
N ASP A 374 22.11 -2.04 -4.26
CA ASP A 374 22.62 -3.37 -4.57
C ASP A 374 22.06 -4.53 -3.77
N GLY A 375 21.21 -4.29 -2.78
CA GLY A 375 20.58 -5.34 -2.01
C GLY A 375 19.86 -4.82 -0.78
N LEU A 376 19.52 -5.76 0.11
CA LEU A 376 18.90 -5.46 1.38
C LEU A 376 19.94 -5.48 2.51
N ASN A 377 20.15 -4.35 3.17
CA ASN A 377 21.02 -4.27 4.34
C ASN A 377 20.22 -4.54 5.62
N VAL A 378 20.74 -5.35 6.53
CA VAL A 378 20.08 -5.58 7.83
C VAL A 378 20.35 -4.38 8.73
N ILE A 379 19.30 -3.64 9.07
CA ILE A 379 19.32 -2.57 10.09
C ILE A 379 19.25 -3.22 11.47
N TYR A 380 18.34 -4.18 11.63
CA TYR A 380 18.10 -4.85 12.91
C TYR A 380 17.66 -6.30 12.68
N LYS A 381 18.05 -7.17 13.62
CA LYS A 381 17.55 -8.54 13.75
C LYS A 381 17.26 -8.82 15.22
N GLU A 382 16.11 -9.40 15.49
CA GLU A 382 15.80 -10.00 16.79
C GLU A 382 15.23 -11.40 16.66
N LYS A 383 15.32 -12.16 17.76
CA LYS A 383 14.68 -13.45 17.92
C LYS A 383 13.27 -13.23 18.52
N THR A 384 12.27 -13.93 18.01
CA THR A 384 10.86 -13.75 18.37
C THR A 384 10.13 -15.06 18.69
N GLU A 385 10.86 -16.18 18.82
CA GLU A 385 10.29 -17.50 19.11
C GLU A 385 9.53 -17.60 20.44
N ASP A 386 9.76 -16.65 21.35
CA ASP A 386 9.10 -16.53 22.64
C ASP A 386 7.83 -15.66 22.58
N GLU A 387 7.53 -15.04 21.43
CA GLU A 387 6.30 -14.26 21.22
C GLU A 387 5.08 -15.15 20.93
N GLY A 388 5.15 -16.48 21.04
CA GLY A 388 3.98 -17.37 20.94
C GLY A 388 3.46 -17.61 19.51
N GLU A 389 2.25 -18.18 19.41
CA GLU A 389 1.60 -18.47 18.12
C GLU A 389 0.79 -17.28 17.60
N THR A 390 0.71 -17.16 16.27
CA THR A 390 -0.09 -16.13 15.60
C THR A 390 -0.75 -16.68 14.34
N SER A 391 -1.88 -16.09 13.93
CA SER A 391 -2.62 -16.45 12.70
C SER A 391 -2.04 -15.84 11.43
N SER A 392 -1.13 -14.87 11.55
CA SER A 392 -0.55 -14.17 10.39
C SER A 392 0.90 -13.74 10.66
N PRO A 393 1.79 -13.82 9.65
CA PRO A 393 3.12 -13.22 9.76
C PRO A 393 3.09 -11.70 9.71
N GLU A 394 1.94 -11.10 9.38
CA GLU A 394 1.78 -9.66 9.38
C GLU A 394 1.84 -9.06 10.80
N VAL A 395 2.50 -7.90 10.90
CA VAL A 395 2.61 -7.11 12.13
C VAL A 395 2.10 -5.71 11.86
N TYR A 396 1.44 -5.06 12.81
CA TYR A 396 1.04 -3.67 12.64
C TYR A 396 2.25 -2.77 12.87
N ILE A 397 2.52 -1.86 11.94
CA ILE A 397 3.71 -1.00 11.99
C ILE A 397 3.31 0.43 11.64
N ALA A 398 3.64 1.37 12.53
CA ALA A 398 3.68 2.80 12.25
C ALA A 398 5.14 3.26 12.22
N LEU A 399 5.56 3.83 11.09
CA LEU A 399 6.91 4.33 10.88
C LEU A 399 6.92 5.86 10.86
N SER A 400 7.87 6.50 11.55
CA SER A 400 8.06 7.95 11.48
C SER A 400 8.40 8.41 10.06
N GLU A 401 8.00 9.63 9.70
CA GLU A 401 8.23 10.17 8.35
C GLU A 401 9.72 10.21 7.96
N ASP A 402 10.61 10.33 8.94
CA ASP A 402 12.05 10.31 8.75
C ASP A 402 12.69 8.91 8.88
N GLY A 403 11.89 7.88 9.18
CA GLY A 403 12.29 6.48 9.37
C GLY A 403 13.25 6.23 10.54
N THR A 404 13.32 7.12 11.52
CA THR A 404 14.16 6.94 12.72
C THR A 404 13.43 6.26 13.87
N GLU A 405 12.09 6.22 13.85
CA GLU A 405 11.27 5.56 14.86
C GLU A 405 10.25 4.62 14.22
N LEU A 406 10.04 3.47 14.86
CA LEU A 406 9.03 2.50 14.47
C LEU A 406 8.29 2.00 15.70
N PHE A 407 6.96 2.00 15.62
CA PHE A 407 6.10 1.39 16.63
C PHE A 407 5.43 0.17 16.02
N LEU A 408 5.62 -0.99 16.66
CA LEU A 408 5.11 -2.27 16.21
C LEU A 408 4.10 -2.81 17.21
N ALA A 409 3.02 -3.40 16.70
CA ALA A 409 2.09 -4.22 17.47
C ALA A 409 1.87 -5.58 16.79
N ARG A 410 1.76 -6.65 17.59
CA ARG A 410 1.46 -8.00 17.11
C ARG A 410 0.47 -8.68 18.04
N HIS A 411 -0.63 -9.17 17.50
CA HIS A 411 -1.54 -10.05 18.22
C HIS A 411 -0.92 -11.43 18.40
N LEU A 412 -0.98 -11.92 19.64
CA LEU A 412 -0.71 -13.30 19.99
C LEU A 412 -2.05 -14.02 20.07
N THR A 413 -2.17 -15.15 19.40
CA THR A 413 -3.44 -15.84 19.28
C THR A 413 -3.37 -17.23 19.84
N LYS A 414 -4.42 -17.63 20.54
CA LYS A 414 -4.68 -19.02 20.90
C LYS A 414 -5.49 -19.71 19.82
N PHE A 415 -5.18 -20.98 19.61
CA PHE A 415 -5.95 -21.88 18.76
C PHE A 415 -6.47 -23.02 19.65
N GLU A 416 -7.77 -23.03 19.92
CA GLU A 416 -8.45 -24.07 20.71
C GLU A 416 -9.73 -24.52 20.00
N ASP A 417 -9.90 -25.83 19.84
CA ASP A 417 -10.99 -26.46 19.08
C ASP A 417 -11.16 -25.76 17.72
N ASP A 418 -12.33 -25.17 17.43
CA ASP A 418 -12.65 -24.41 16.21
C ASP A 418 -12.60 -22.87 16.42
N THR A 419 -11.82 -22.38 17.40
CA THR A 419 -11.76 -20.95 17.75
C THR A 419 -10.35 -20.36 17.71
N VAL A 420 -10.25 -19.12 17.21
CA VAL A 420 -9.06 -18.27 17.32
C VAL A 420 -9.39 -17.09 18.21
N THR A 421 -8.64 -16.91 19.29
CA THR A 421 -8.82 -15.77 20.21
C THR A 421 -7.51 -15.01 20.36
N THR A 422 -7.58 -13.68 20.46
CA THR A 422 -6.41 -12.88 20.85
C THR A 422 -6.18 -13.08 22.35
N GLU A 423 -5.02 -13.60 22.74
CA GLU A 423 -4.64 -13.73 24.16
C GLU A 423 -3.96 -12.47 24.67
N ASP A 424 -3.05 -11.93 23.87
CA ASP A 424 -2.19 -10.80 24.24
C ASP A 424 -1.73 -10.05 22.99
N ILE A 425 -1.08 -8.91 23.20
CA ILE A 425 -0.47 -8.11 22.13
C ILE A 425 0.93 -7.68 22.55
N VAL A 426 1.89 -7.84 21.64
CA VAL A 426 3.26 -7.40 21.84
C VAL A 426 3.44 -6.02 21.22
N TYR A 427 3.75 -5.02 22.05
CA TYR A 427 4.16 -3.69 21.60
C TYR A 427 5.67 -3.50 21.73
N LYS A 428 6.28 -2.98 20.66
CA LYS A 428 7.70 -2.62 20.65
C LYS A 428 7.89 -1.26 19.98
N LYS A 429 8.70 -0.41 20.61
CA LYS A 429 9.22 0.81 19.99
C LYS A 429 10.69 0.62 19.62
N TYR A 430 11.03 0.96 18.39
CA TYR A 430 12.38 0.89 17.86
C TYR A 430 12.85 2.32 17.58
N LYS A 431 14.07 2.63 17.99
CA LYS A 431 14.75 3.89 17.67
C LYS A 431 16.04 3.57 16.91
N ILE A 432 16.19 4.17 15.73
CA ILE A 432 17.29 3.92 14.78
C ILE A 432 18.17 5.17 14.72
N GLU A 433 19.43 5.05 15.16
CA GLU A 433 20.42 6.13 15.16
C GLU A 433 21.51 5.83 14.10
N TYR A 434 21.60 6.68 13.07
CA TYR A 434 22.50 6.52 11.91
C TYR A 434 23.90 7.13 12.10
#